data_AF-A0A0A6CVI2-F1
#
_entry.id   AF-A0A0A6CVI2-F1
#
_cell.length_a   1.000
_cell.length_b   1.000
_cell.length_c   1.000
_cell.angle_alpha   90.00
_cell.angle_beta   90.00
_cell.angle_gamma   90.00
#
_symmetry.space_group_name_H-M   'P 1'
#
loop_
_entity.id
_entity.type
_entity.pdbx_description
1 polymer ?
#
loop_
_entity_poly.entity_id
_entity_poly.type
_entity_poly.pdbx_seq_one_letter_code
_entity_poly.pdbx_strand_id
1 'polypeptide(L)'
;MTRKVAFLFLGETLLIPHLYPIVEALAAAEPTLPIELWVSTSVHEALLARWSTGLGQVTIRRAPGFRALPGHAEGDNPPLPPKLPTLFRLLPHLLRTPVVVCAEQTSLWLPATLPLRTRFIDTFHGAGSMMARGHWRRRAGWRTLSRPSATGRR
;
A
#
# COMPACT_ATOMS: atom_id res chain seq x y z
N MET A 1 -11.26 -15.96 -11.58
CA MET A 1 -10.88 -14.93 -10.59
C MET A 1 -10.53 -13.67 -11.36
N THR A 2 -11.18 -12.54 -11.06
CA THR A 2 -10.84 -11.25 -11.67
C THR A 2 -9.45 -10.84 -11.20
N ARG A 3 -8.49 -10.68 -12.12
CA ARG A 3 -7.16 -10.13 -11.81
C ARG A 3 -7.38 -8.70 -11.33
N LYS A 4 -7.02 -8.39 -10.08
CA LYS A 4 -7.07 -7.03 -9.51
C LYS A 4 -5.94 -6.85 -8.51
N VAL A 5 -5.49 -5.62 -8.31
CA VAL A 5 -4.41 -5.29 -7.37
C VAL A 5 -4.90 -4.24 -6.38
N ALA A 6 -4.64 -4.47 -5.09
CA ALA A 6 -4.94 -3.47 -4.06
C ALA A 6 -3.64 -2.86 -3.52
N PHE A 7 -3.62 -1.54 -3.35
CA PHE A 7 -2.54 -0.79 -2.73
C PHE A 7 -3.02 -0.24 -1.38
N LEU A 8 -2.24 -0.42 -0.33
CA LEU A 8 -2.59 0.00 1.03
C LEU A 8 -1.84 1.29 1.42
N PHE A 9 -2.55 2.42 1.36
CA PHE A 9 -2.11 3.73 1.84
C PHE A 9 -2.71 3.99 3.24
N LEU A 10 -2.30 3.15 4.18
CA LEU A 10 -2.82 3.13 5.56
C LEU A 10 -1.90 3.79 6.59
N GLY A 11 -0.70 4.18 6.16
CA GLY A 11 0.36 4.72 6.99
C GLY A 11 0.55 6.21 6.82
N GLU A 12 1.76 6.66 7.07
CA GLU A 12 2.16 8.06 6.93
C GLU A 12 2.14 8.48 5.45
N THR A 13 1.76 9.73 5.17
CA THR A 13 1.70 10.29 3.82
C THR A 13 3.06 10.27 3.12
N LEU A 14 4.17 10.29 3.87
CA LEU A 14 5.54 10.15 3.36
C LEU A 14 5.80 8.81 2.65
N LEU A 15 4.95 7.80 2.86
CA LEU A 15 5.07 6.51 2.18
C LEU A 15 4.48 6.56 0.76
N ILE A 16 3.62 7.53 0.46
CA ILE A 16 2.90 7.66 -0.82
C ILE A 16 3.87 7.77 -2.00
N PRO A 17 4.91 8.64 -2.01
CA PRO A 17 5.84 8.78 -3.13
C PRO A 17 6.63 7.53 -3.50
N HIS A 18 6.62 6.50 -2.66
CA HIS A 18 7.32 5.26 -2.93
C HIS A 18 6.40 4.13 -3.37
N LEU A 19 5.14 4.17 -2.96
CA LEU A 19 4.14 3.18 -3.36
C LEU A 19 3.45 3.60 -4.66
N TYR A 20 3.20 4.89 -4.84
CA TYR A 20 2.47 5.42 -6.00
C TYR A 20 3.18 5.24 -7.35
N PRO A 21 4.51 5.38 -7.50
CA PRO A 21 5.16 5.13 -8.78
C PRO A 21 4.94 3.70 -9.31
N ILE A 22 4.66 2.74 -8.43
CA ILE A 22 4.30 1.37 -8.83
C ILE A 22 2.87 1.32 -9.38
N VAL A 23 1.95 2.14 -8.83
CA VAL A 23 0.59 2.32 -9.37
C VAL A 23 0.69 2.88 -10.79
N GLU A 24 1.47 3.93 -11.01
CA GLU A 24 1.64 4.55 -12.32
C GLU A 24 2.27 3.59 -13.33
N ALA A 25 3.36 2.93 -12.95
CA ALA A 25 4.03 1.96 -13.81
C ALA A 25 3.10 0.80 -14.19
N LEU A 26 2.30 0.32 -13.24
CA LEU A 26 1.34 -0.76 -13.49
C LEU A 26 0.17 -0.30 -14.36
N ALA A 27 -0.35 0.91 -14.12
CA ALA A 27 -1.42 1.50 -14.90
C ALA A 27 -1.00 1.73 -16.36
N ALA A 28 0.27 2.13 -16.59
CA ALA A 28 0.84 2.30 -17.92
C ALA A 28 1.10 0.96 -18.63
N ALA A 29 1.62 -0.03 -17.91
CA ALA A 29 1.94 -1.35 -18.46
C ALA A 29 0.69 -2.18 -18.77
N GLU A 30 -0.35 -2.09 -17.93
CA GLU A 30 -1.58 -2.88 -18.02
C GLU A 30 -2.82 -1.99 -17.85
N PRO A 31 -3.23 -1.23 -18.90
CA PRO A 31 -4.32 -0.24 -18.79
C PRO A 31 -5.69 -0.80 -18.42
N THR A 32 -5.90 -2.11 -18.62
CA THR A 32 -7.17 -2.79 -18.33
C THR A 32 -7.22 -3.44 -16.94
N LEU A 33 -6.09 -3.42 -16.20
CA LEU A 33 -6.00 -4.04 -14.88
C LEU A 33 -6.69 -3.15 -13.83
N PRO A 34 -7.72 -3.65 -13.11
CA PRO A 34 -8.33 -2.91 -12.02
C PRO A 34 -7.35 -2.72 -10.85
N ILE A 35 -7.17 -1.46 -10.44
CA ILE A 35 -6.30 -1.06 -9.33
C ILE A 35 -7.15 -0.39 -8.24
N GLU A 36 -7.07 -0.88 -7.01
CA GLU A 36 -7.78 -0.31 -5.86
C GLU A 36 -6.78 0.36 -4.90
N LEU A 37 -6.93 1.66 -4.65
CA LEU A 37 -6.12 2.39 -3.67
C LEU A 37 -6.91 2.52 -2.37
N TRP A 38 -6.50 1.80 -1.33
CA TRP A 38 -7.14 1.86 -0.02
C TRP A 38 -6.53 2.95 0.85
N VAL A 39 -7.35 3.92 1.26
CA VAL A 39 -6.92 5.12 1.99
C VAL A 39 -7.49 5.18 3.39
N SER A 40 -6.69 5.65 4.34
CA SER A 40 -7.07 5.75 5.75
C SER A 40 -7.68 7.10 6.15
N THR A 41 -7.42 8.18 5.40
CA THR A 41 -7.91 9.53 5.72
C THR A 41 -8.25 10.34 4.47
N SER A 42 -8.98 11.44 4.64
CA SER A 42 -9.31 12.37 3.55
C SER A 42 -8.08 13.04 2.92
N VAL A 43 -6.97 13.18 3.68
CA VAL A 43 -5.70 13.71 3.15
C VAL A 43 -5.11 12.75 2.12
N HIS A 44 -5.11 11.45 2.41
CA HIS A 44 -4.69 10.42 1.45
C HIS A 44 -5.59 10.40 0.21
N GLU A 45 -6.90 10.46 0.43
CA GLU A 45 -7.90 10.47 -0.65
C GLU A 45 -7.68 11.64 -1.60
N ALA A 46 -7.53 12.86 -1.08
CA ALA A 46 -7.34 14.07 -1.88
C ALA A 46 -6.03 14.03 -2.69
N LEU A 47 -4.92 13.63 -2.05
CA LEU A 47 -3.62 13.57 -2.71
C LEU A 47 -3.63 12.53 -3.84
N LEU A 48 -4.12 11.32 -3.57
CA LEU A 48 -4.19 10.25 -4.57
C LEU A 48 -5.19 10.55 -5.68
N ALA A 49 -6.32 11.20 -5.39
CA ALA A 49 -7.29 11.59 -6.41
C ALA A 49 -6.65 12.54 -7.43
N ARG A 50 -5.87 13.52 -6.96
CA ARG A 50 -5.12 14.42 -7.85
C ARG A 50 -4.12 13.66 -8.70
N TRP A 51 -3.34 12.78 -8.10
CA TRP A 51 -2.29 12.05 -8.81
C TRP A 51 -2.86 11.03 -9.80
N SER A 52 -4.04 10.48 -9.53
CA SER A 52 -4.71 9.49 -10.38
C SER A 52 -5.61 10.11 -11.46
N THR A 53 -5.53 11.43 -11.66
CA THR A 53 -6.27 12.12 -12.73
C THR A 53 -5.93 11.51 -14.08
N GLY A 54 -6.94 11.04 -14.82
CA GLY A 54 -6.77 10.40 -16.12
C GLY A 54 -6.54 8.88 -16.09
N LEU A 55 -6.47 8.26 -14.91
CA LEU A 55 -6.33 6.80 -14.76
C LEU A 55 -7.70 6.13 -14.49
N GLY A 56 -8.45 5.82 -15.55
CA GLY A 56 -9.83 5.30 -15.43
C GLY A 56 -9.98 3.92 -14.78
N GLN A 57 -8.90 3.15 -14.70
CA GLN A 57 -8.83 1.83 -14.06
C GLN A 57 -8.48 1.89 -12.55
N VAL A 58 -8.13 3.08 -12.05
CA VAL A 58 -7.75 3.31 -10.65
C VAL A 58 -8.97 3.75 -9.86
N THR A 59 -9.31 2.99 -8.82
CA THR A 59 -10.42 3.30 -7.91
C THR A 59 -9.88 3.55 -6.51
N ILE A 60 -10.17 4.72 -5.95
CA ILE A 60 -9.86 5.02 -4.55
C ILE A 60 -10.98 4.47 -3.66
N ARG A 61 -10.61 3.75 -2.61
CA ARG A 61 -11.52 3.15 -1.63
C ARG A 61 -11.15 3.56 -0.22
N ARG A 62 -12.16 3.95 0.56
CA ARG A 62 -12.00 4.32 1.97
C ARG A 62 -11.88 3.06 2.82
N ALA A 63 -10.79 2.94 3.56
CA ALA A 63 -10.59 1.83 4.48
C ALA A 63 -11.55 1.92 5.70
N PRO A 64 -11.91 0.80 6.33
CA PRO A 64 -12.62 0.78 7.60
C PRO A 64 -11.91 1.65 8.65
N GLY A 65 -12.66 2.54 9.29
CA GLY A 65 -12.10 3.53 10.21
C GLY A 65 -11.56 4.79 9.53
N PHE A 66 -11.90 5.02 8.26
CA PHE A 66 -11.57 6.24 7.52
C PHE A 66 -11.89 7.50 8.33
N ARG A 67 -10.94 8.44 8.35
CA ARG A 67 -11.10 9.73 9.04
C ARG A 67 -11.18 10.87 8.05
N ALA A 68 -12.30 11.57 8.05
CA ALA A 68 -12.40 12.89 7.43
C ALA A 68 -11.74 13.92 8.34
N LEU A 69 -10.71 14.60 7.83
CA LEU A 69 -9.90 15.56 8.57
C LEU A 69 -10.01 16.93 7.89
N PRO A 70 -11.11 17.67 8.15
CA PRO A 70 -11.26 19.01 7.61
C PRO A 70 -10.14 19.91 8.16
N GLY A 71 -9.48 20.65 7.27
CA GLY A 71 -8.43 21.61 7.64
C GLY A 71 -7.01 21.05 7.76
N HIS A 72 -6.76 19.76 7.46
CA HIS A 72 -5.38 19.26 7.32
C HIS A 72 -4.92 19.44 5.87
N ALA A 73 -3.74 20.03 5.69
CA ALA A 73 -3.17 20.32 4.38
C ALA A 73 -2.34 19.14 3.84
N GLU A 74 -2.03 19.19 2.55
CA GLU A 74 -1.05 18.29 1.93
C GLU A 74 0.32 18.49 2.61
N GLY A 75 0.88 17.42 3.19
CA GLY A 75 2.19 17.45 3.86
C GLY A 75 2.13 17.28 5.39
N ASP A 76 0.97 17.52 6.01
CA ASP A 76 0.77 17.18 7.42
C ASP A 76 0.74 15.66 7.62
N ASN A 77 1.17 15.18 8.78
CA ASN A 77 1.01 13.79 9.17
C ASN A 77 -0.35 13.63 9.87
N PRO A 78 -1.41 13.19 9.18
CA PRO A 78 -2.75 13.17 9.76
C PRO A 78 -2.85 12.15 10.90
N PRO A 79 -3.72 12.38 11.89
CA PRO A 79 -4.00 11.38 12.92
C PRO A 79 -4.61 10.12 12.29
N LEU A 80 -3.80 9.07 12.17
CA LEU A 80 -4.17 7.81 11.53
C LEU A 80 -5.15 6.99 12.40
N PRO A 81 -6.07 6.22 11.77
CA PRO A 81 -6.88 5.27 12.50
C PRO A 81 -6.03 4.11 13.07
N PRO A 82 -6.53 3.40 14.10
CA PRO A 82 -5.84 2.22 14.63
C PRO A 82 -5.64 1.15 13.54
N LYS A 83 -4.36 0.90 13.17
CA LYS A 83 -4.02 0.06 12.02
C LYS A 83 -4.51 -1.39 12.15
N LEU A 84 -4.35 -2.03 13.30
CA LEU A 84 -4.75 -3.43 13.49
C LEU A 84 -6.27 -3.65 13.30
N PRO A 85 -7.17 -2.89 13.98
CA PRO A 85 -8.61 -2.97 13.70
C PRO A 85 -8.97 -2.70 12.23
N THR A 86 -8.33 -1.72 11.59
CA THR A 86 -8.55 -1.44 10.16
C THR A 86 -8.16 -2.63 9.29
N LEU A 87 -7.01 -3.25 9.54
CA LEU A 87 -6.52 -4.42 8.79
C LEU A 87 -7.44 -5.65 8.98
N PHE A 88 -7.87 -5.93 10.21
CA PHE A 88 -8.82 -7.02 10.47
C PHE A 88 -10.15 -6.81 9.75
N ARG A 89 -10.66 -5.59 9.69
CA ARG A 89 -11.90 -5.26 8.96
C ARG A 89 -11.72 -5.27 7.44
N LEU A 90 -10.52 -5.02 6.94
CA LEU A 90 -10.18 -5.15 5.51
C LEU A 90 -10.03 -6.61 5.07
N LEU A 91 -9.75 -7.52 6.00
CA LEU A 91 -9.42 -8.91 5.71
C LEU A 91 -10.39 -9.61 4.73
N PRO A 92 -11.74 -9.50 4.84
CA PRO A 92 -12.65 -10.14 3.90
C PRO A 92 -12.48 -9.64 2.45
N HIS A 93 -12.07 -8.38 2.27
CA HIS A 93 -11.77 -7.82 0.96
C HIS A 93 -10.41 -8.27 0.44
N LEU A 94 -9.40 -8.32 1.32
CA LEU A 94 -8.06 -8.75 0.97
C LEU A 94 -8.04 -10.22 0.55
N LEU A 95 -8.83 -11.08 1.19
CA LEU A 95 -9.00 -12.50 0.83
C LEU A 95 -9.53 -12.71 -0.60
N ARG A 96 -10.26 -11.73 -1.16
CA ARG A 96 -10.77 -11.75 -2.53
C ARG A 96 -9.84 -11.06 -3.53
N THR A 97 -8.73 -10.49 -3.04
CA THR A 97 -7.75 -9.77 -3.85
C THR A 97 -6.51 -10.65 -4.02
N PRO A 98 -6.08 -10.97 -5.25
CA PRO A 98 -4.94 -11.86 -5.46
C PRO A 98 -3.59 -11.22 -5.10
N VAL A 99 -3.45 -9.90 -5.24
CA VAL A 99 -2.20 -9.18 -4.97
C VAL A 99 -2.49 -7.92 -4.15
N VAL A 100 -1.73 -7.74 -3.07
CA VAL A 100 -1.78 -6.55 -2.21
C VAL A 100 -0.38 -5.96 -2.12
N VAL A 101 -0.25 -4.65 -2.35
CA VAL A 101 1.02 -3.92 -2.23
C VAL A 101 0.92 -2.94 -1.07
N CYS A 102 1.90 -2.95 -0.17
CA CYS A 102 1.96 -2.06 0.98
C CYS A 102 3.37 -1.51 1.18
N ALA A 103 3.48 -0.34 1.79
CA ALA A 103 4.76 0.26 2.19
C ALA A 103 5.00 0.23 3.70
N GLU A 104 4.01 -0.22 4.48
CA GLU A 104 4.04 -0.24 5.93
C GLU A 104 4.08 -1.66 6.50
N GLN A 105 4.98 -1.87 7.45
CA GLN A 105 5.22 -3.19 8.07
C GLN A 105 4.03 -3.74 8.86
N THR A 106 3.12 -2.87 9.30
CA THR A 106 1.92 -3.28 10.05
C THR A 106 1.00 -4.13 9.21
N SER A 107 0.90 -3.85 7.91
CA SER A 107 0.09 -4.63 6.98
C SER A 107 0.59 -6.08 6.83
N LEU A 108 1.89 -6.34 7.07
CA LEU A 108 2.47 -7.68 7.03
C LEU A 108 2.11 -8.57 8.22
N TRP A 109 1.41 -8.06 9.23
CA TRP A 109 0.82 -8.93 10.26
C TRP A 109 -0.13 -9.96 9.64
N LEU A 110 -0.93 -9.55 8.65
CA LEU A 110 -1.94 -10.40 8.03
C LEU A 110 -1.37 -11.66 7.36
N PRO A 111 -0.43 -11.57 6.40
CA PRO A 111 0.15 -12.76 5.80
C PRO A 111 1.00 -13.57 6.78
N ALA A 112 1.47 -12.94 7.86
CA ALA A 112 2.30 -13.61 8.85
C ALA A 112 1.50 -14.42 9.89
N THR A 113 0.23 -14.06 10.15
CA THR A 113 -0.63 -14.76 11.11
C THR A 113 -1.69 -15.65 10.47
N LEU A 114 -2.09 -15.37 9.22
CA LEU A 114 -3.18 -16.06 8.55
C LEU A 114 -2.72 -16.73 7.25
N PRO A 115 -3.26 -17.92 6.90
CA PRO A 115 -2.94 -18.62 5.65
C PRO A 115 -3.65 -17.96 4.45
N LEU A 116 -3.22 -16.76 4.07
CA LEU A 116 -3.82 -15.99 2.98
C LEU A 116 -3.34 -16.52 1.62
N ARG A 117 -4.27 -16.67 0.67
CA ARG A 117 -3.93 -16.91 -0.75
C ARG A 117 -3.46 -15.65 -1.47
N THR A 118 -3.65 -14.50 -0.83
CA THR A 118 -3.26 -13.17 -1.30
C THR A 118 -1.75 -12.99 -1.24
N ARG A 119 -1.16 -12.55 -2.35
CA ARG A 119 0.28 -12.25 -2.44
C ARG A 119 0.54 -10.84 -1.94
N PHE A 120 1.11 -10.71 -0.75
CA PHE A 120 1.56 -9.43 -0.21
C PHE A 120 2.93 -9.04 -0.77
N ILE A 121 3.02 -7.84 -1.33
CA ILE A 121 4.26 -7.23 -1.83
C ILE A 121 4.57 -6.03 -0.93
N ASP A 122 5.72 -6.07 -0.27
CA ASP A 122 6.17 -4.97 0.58
C ASP A 122 7.18 -4.08 -0.14
N THR A 123 7.00 -2.76 -0.08
CA THR A 123 7.88 -1.76 -0.69
C THR A 123 8.61 -1.00 0.41
N PHE A 124 9.86 -1.38 0.71
CA PHE A 124 10.62 -0.80 1.82
C PHE A 124 11.22 0.57 1.50
N HIS A 125 11.21 1.45 2.50
CA HIS A 125 11.96 2.72 2.49
C HIS A 125 13.22 2.63 3.35
N GLY A 126 14.31 3.21 2.85
CA GLY A 126 15.44 3.69 3.63
C GLY A 126 16.35 2.65 4.30
N ALA A 127 15.94 1.40 4.44
CA ALA A 127 16.75 0.35 5.04
C ALA A 127 17.04 -0.71 3.98
N GLY A 128 18.29 -0.79 3.51
CA GLY A 128 18.72 -1.72 2.47
C GLY A 128 18.37 -3.20 2.75
N SER A 129 18.71 -4.07 1.81
CA SER A 129 18.37 -5.50 1.80
C SER A 129 18.66 -6.27 3.10
N MET A 130 19.58 -5.78 3.95
CA MET A 130 19.92 -6.36 5.25
C MET A 130 18.80 -6.27 6.30
N MET A 131 18.01 -5.18 6.35
CA MET A 131 16.89 -5.10 7.32
C MET A 131 15.63 -5.83 6.84
N ALA A 132 15.56 -6.19 5.56
CA ALA A 132 14.42 -6.87 4.96
C ALA A 132 14.11 -8.24 5.58
N ARG A 133 15.10 -8.91 6.20
CA ARG A 133 14.96 -10.26 6.78
C ARG A 133 14.95 -10.31 8.31
N GLY A 134 15.12 -9.18 8.99
CA GLY A 134 15.33 -9.14 10.45
C GLY A 134 14.07 -9.47 11.28
N HIS A 135 12.87 -9.14 10.78
CA HIS A 135 11.63 -9.34 11.53
C HIS A 135 10.76 -10.45 10.91
N TRP A 136 10.20 -11.34 11.74
CA TRP A 136 9.49 -12.56 11.28
C TRP A 136 8.33 -12.27 10.33
N ARG A 137 7.59 -11.17 10.54
CA ARG A 137 6.49 -10.73 9.65
C ARG A 137 6.95 -10.47 8.21
N ARG A 138 8.21 -10.08 8.01
CA ARG A 138 8.77 -9.78 6.68
C ARG A 138 9.06 -11.03 5.87
N ARG A 139 9.24 -12.17 6.53
CA ARG A 139 9.35 -13.48 5.87
C ARG A 139 8.02 -13.95 5.28
N ALA A 140 6.90 -13.36 5.70
CA ALA A 140 5.57 -13.69 5.20
C ALA A 140 5.17 -12.89 3.95
N GLY A 141 5.95 -11.88 3.54
CA GLY A 141 5.76 -11.21 2.26
C GLY A 141 6.04 -12.17 1.11
N TRP A 142 5.17 -12.19 0.09
CA TRP A 142 5.40 -12.99 -1.12
C TRP A 142 6.58 -12.45 -1.92
N ARG A 143 6.71 -11.12 -1.99
CA ARG A 143 7.88 -10.42 -2.53
C ARG A 143 8.18 -9.16 -1.73
N THR A 144 9.44 -8.79 -1.71
CA THR A 144 9.90 -7.52 -1.15
C THR A 144 10.58 -6.74 -2.26
N LEU A 145 10.11 -5.51 -2.50
CA LEU A 145 10.72 -4.57 -3.42
C LEU A 145 11.52 -3.58 -2.58
N SER A 146 12.84 -3.63 -2.72
CA SER A 146 13.76 -2.61 -2.20
C SER A 146 14.35 -1.86 -3.38
N ARG A 147 14.27 -0.52 -3.36
CA ARG A 147 15.05 0.28 -4.30
C ARG A 147 16.54 -0.05 -4.08
N PRO A 148 17.31 -0.40 -5.12
CA PRO A 148 18.75 -0.59 -4.95
C PRO A 148 19.34 0.72 -4.43
N SER A 149 20.13 0.65 -3.36
CA SER A 149 21.03 1.75 -3.01
C SER A 149 21.95 1.96 -4.21
N ALA A 150 22.11 3.20 -4.66
CA ALA A 150 23.14 3.56 -5.62
C ALA A 150 24.50 3.40 -4.93
N THR A 151 24.95 2.17 -4.78
CA THR A 151 26.29 1.82 -4.35
C THR A 151 26.86 0.82 -5.33
N GLY A 152 27.59 1.38 -6.30
CA GLY A 152 28.66 0.70 -7.00
C GLY A 152 28.29 0.09 -8.35
N ARG A 153 28.72 0.76 -9.41
CA ARG A 153 29.70 0.18 -10.35
C ARG A 153 30.41 1.28 -11.14
N ARG A 154 31.69 1.44 -10.74
CA ARG A 154 32.88 1.94 -11.45
C ARG A 154 32.93 3.40 -11.88
#